data_AF-A0AAV8T2L7-F1
#
_entry.id   AF-A0AAV8T2L7-F1
#
_cell.length_a   1.000
_cell.length_b   1.000
_cell.length_c   1.000
_cell.angle_alpha   90.00
_cell.angle_beta   90.00
_cell.angle_gamma   90.00
#
_symmetry.space_group_name_H-M   'P 1'
#
loop_
_entity.id
_entity.type
_entity.pdbx_description
1 polymer ?
#
loop_
_entity_poly.entity_id
_entity_poly.type
_entity_poly.pdbx_seq_one_letter_code
_entity_poly.pdbx_strand_id
1 'polypeptide(L)'
;MDSLKLVGAICMTCKNLRIVLRYEELGYVLDVPLPDPPVVDASDEDQKAYRKHLKDNDMATCIMLASMSPKLQKQHESMDAHTIVYHLRELFDEQARSERFETSRLLFTTKMTPGTSAVQYALKMNGYIERLVVLGFVMDYELSIDLILVGLSDSYSQFVLNYRMNQISTTIHELINLLKTAEQAIKKDSKAVLVVDSSS
;
A
#
# COMPACT_ATOMS: atom_id res chain seq x y z
N MET A 1 -18.95 -10.79 -3.76
CA MET A 1 -17.88 -9.82 -4.11
C MET A 1 -16.82 -9.99 -3.04
N ASP A 2 -15.61 -10.38 -3.45
CA ASP A 2 -14.79 -11.36 -2.75
C ASP A 2 -14.27 -11.01 -1.35
N SER A 3 -14.57 -11.87 -0.37
CA SER A 3 -13.83 -12.02 0.90
C SER A 3 -12.33 -12.34 0.70
N LEU A 4 -11.92 -12.63 -0.55
CA LEU A 4 -10.55 -12.89 -0.97
C LEU A 4 -9.70 -11.64 -1.22
N LYS A 5 -10.27 -10.44 -1.38
CA LYS A 5 -9.46 -9.24 -1.68
C LYS A 5 -8.82 -8.59 -0.45
N LEU A 6 -9.32 -8.90 0.74
CA LEU A 6 -8.90 -8.20 1.96
C LEU A 6 -7.72 -8.85 2.71
N VAL A 7 -7.33 -10.07 2.30
CA VAL A 7 -6.18 -10.79 2.89
C VAL A 7 -4.85 -10.33 2.27
N GLY A 8 -4.87 -9.37 1.34
CA GLY A 8 -3.68 -8.87 0.65
C GLY A 8 -2.88 -7.81 1.40
N ALA A 9 -3.47 -7.13 2.40
CA ALA A 9 -2.90 -5.89 2.96
C ALA A 9 -2.19 -6.04 4.32
N ILE A 10 -2.00 -7.25 4.85
CA ILE A 10 -1.48 -7.43 6.21
C ILE A 10 -0.46 -8.56 6.24
N CYS A 11 0.73 -8.26 6.76
CA CYS A 11 1.81 -9.09 7.34
C CYS A 11 1.95 -10.59 6.94
N MET A 12 3.18 -11.12 6.96
CA MET A 12 3.46 -12.56 6.77
C MET A 12 2.57 -13.49 7.63
N THR A 13 2.02 -13.01 8.75
CA THR A 13 1.08 -13.71 9.63
C THR A 13 -0.30 -14.02 9.00
N CYS A 14 -0.83 -13.19 8.09
CA CYS A 14 -2.17 -13.41 7.52
C CYS A 14 -2.22 -14.51 6.44
N LYS A 15 -1.11 -14.73 5.72
CA LYS A 15 -1.01 -15.85 4.77
C LYS A 15 -1.11 -17.20 5.50
N ASN A 16 -0.46 -17.31 6.65
CA ASN A 16 -0.46 -18.53 7.47
C ASN A 16 -1.83 -18.78 8.10
N LEU A 17 -2.47 -17.73 8.63
CA LEU A 17 -3.83 -17.81 9.17
C LEU A 17 -4.84 -18.37 8.14
N ARG A 18 -4.75 -17.89 6.89
CA ARG A 18 -5.61 -18.38 5.80
C ARG A 18 -5.40 -19.87 5.48
N ILE A 19 -4.16 -20.35 5.59
CA ILE A 19 -3.85 -21.77 5.35
C ILE A 19 -4.50 -22.63 6.44
N VAL A 20 -4.37 -22.23 7.70
CA VAL A 20 -4.95 -22.95 8.84
C VAL A 20 -6.47 -22.97 8.77
N LEU A 21 -7.12 -21.81 8.56
CA LEU A 21 -8.59 -21.75 8.49
C LEU A 21 -9.16 -22.53 7.29
N ARG A 22 -8.40 -22.65 6.20
CA ARG A 22 -8.79 -23.49 5.05
C ARG A 22 -8.62 -24.97 5.36
N TYR A 23 -7.52 -25.35 6.02
CA TYR A 23 -7.25 -26.72 6.42
C TYR A 23 -8.32 -27.25 7.39
N GLU A 24 -8.75 -26.41 8.34
CA GLU A 24 -9.80 -26.74 9.31
C GLU A 24 -11.23 -26.58 8.76
N GLU A 25 -11.39 -26.22 7.47
CA GLU A 25 -12.69 -25.97 6.82
C GLU A 25 -13.57 -24.90 7.49
N LEU A 26 -12.95 -23.96 8.22
CA LEU A 26 -13.64 -22.93 8.99
C LEU A 26 -13.95 -21.66 8.19
N GLY A 27 -13.53 -21.58 6.92
CA GLY A 27 -13.64 -20.35 6.13
C GLY A 27 -15.06 -19.76 6.04
N TYR A 28 -16.10 -20.61 6.11
CA TYR A 28 -17.49 -20.17 5.97
C TYR A 28 -18.00 -19.31 7.14
N VAL A 29 -17.49 -19.52 8.36
CA VAL A 29 -17.90 -18.75 9.56
C VAL A 29 -17.37 -17.33 9.55
N LEU A 30 -16.46 -17.00 8.62
CA LEU A 30 -15.92 -15.66 8.45
C LEU A 30 -16.81 -14.77 7.58
N ASP A 31 -17.64 -15.40 6.72
CA ASP A 31 -18.46 -14.73 5.72
C ASP A 31 -19.95 -14.71 6.09
N VAL A 32 -20.37 -15.60 7.01
CA VAL A 32 -21.74 -15.69 7.49
C VAL A 32 -21.75 -15.42 9.00
N PRO A 33 -22.58 -14.49 9.50
CA PRO A 33 -22.71 -14.27 10.94
C PRO A 33 -23.26 -15.52 11.63
N LEU A 34 -22.95 -15.66 12.92
CA LEU A 34 -23.50 -16.73 13.74
C LEU A 34 -25.05 -16.66 13.69
N PRO A 35 -25.74 -17.75 13.32
CA PRO A 35 -27.20 -17.75 13.25
C PRO A 35 -27.83 -17.64 14.64
N ASP A 36 -29.08 -17.20 14.69
CA ASP A 36 -29.85 -17.19 15.94
C ASP A 36 -30.07 -18.63 16.47
N PRO A 37 -30.20 -18.81 17.80
CA PRO A 37 -30.52 -20.09 18.38
C PRO A 37 -31.82 -20.66 17.79
N PRO A 38 -31.85 -21.95 17.41
CA PRO A 38 -33.06 -22.58 16.92
C PRO A 38 -34.15 -22.61 18.01
N VAL A 39 -35.40 -22.52 17.57
CA VAL A 39 -36.57 -22.67 18.46
C VAL A 39 -36.61 -24.06 19.11
N VAL A 40 -37.28 -24.19 20.25
CA VAL A 40 -37.28 -25.40 21.08
C VAL A 40 -37.83 -26.64 20.34
N ASP A 41 -38.71 -26.42 19.37
CA ASP A 41 -39.34 -27.41 18.50
C ASP A 41 -38.63 -27.62 17.15
N ALA A 42 -37.47 -27.01 16.94
CA ALA A 42 -36.65 -27.22 15.75
C ALA A 42 -36.17 -28.68 15.65
N SER A 43 -35.95 -29.13 14.42
CA SER A 43 -35.53 -30.51 14.17
C SER A 43 -34.17 -30.82 14.79
N ASP A 44 -33.92 -32.11 15.05
CA ASP A 44 -32.62 -32.55 15.57
C ASP A 44 -31.48 -32.18 14.60
N GLU A 45 -31.74 -32.18 13.29
CA GLU A 45 -30.79 -31.73 12.28
C GLU A 45 -30.46 -30.23 12.41
N ASP A 46 -31.47 -29.38 12.59
CA ASP A 46 -31.28 -27.93 12.74
C ASP A 46 -30.49 -27.61 14.02
N GLN A 47 -30.82 -28.27 15.13
CA GLN A 47 -30.08 -28.13 16.38
C GLN A 47 -28.63 -28.61 16.25
N LYS A 48 -28.40 -29.70 15.50
CA LYS A 48 -27.05 -30.22 15.25
C LYS A 48 -26.25 -29.28 14.36
N ALA A 49 -26.86 -28.70 13.33
CA ALA A 49 -26.23 -27.72 12.46
C ALA A 49 -25.82 -26.47 13.23
N TYR A 50 -26.70 -25.94 14.08
CA TYR A 50 -26.40 -24.80 14.97
C TYR A 50 -25.22 -25.09 15.90
N ARG A 51 -25.23 -26.23 16.60
CA ARG A 51 -24.12 -26.61 17.51
C ARG A 51 -22.79 -26.77 16.76
N LYS A 52 -22.81 -27.30 15.53
CA LYS A 52 -21.61 -27.39 14.69
C LYS A 52 -21.09 -25.99 14.36
N HIS A 53 -21.96 -25.09 13.90
CA HIS A 53 -21.57 -23.72 13.56
C HIS A 53 -20.97 -23.00 14.78
N LEU A 54 -21.59 -23.12 15.95
CA LEU A 54 -21.08 -22.51 17.19
C LEU A 54 -19.65 -22.99 17.49
N LYS A 55 -19.41 -24.30 17.42
CA LYS A 55 -18.08 -24.88 17.65
C LYS A 55 -17.05 -24.40 16.61
N ASP A 56 -17.43 -24.38 15.34
CA ASP A 56 -16.57 -23.94 14.25
C ASP A 56 -16.21 -22.45 14.40
N ASN A 57 -17.19 -21.63 14.79
CA ASN A 57 -16.99 -20.21 15.11
C ASN A 57 -16.02 -20.03 16.30
N ASP A 58 -16.22 -20.75 17.40
CA ASP A 58 -15.33 -20.67 18.57
C ASP A 58 -13.89 -21.07 18.23
N MET A 59 -13.73 -22.11 17.40
CA MET A 59 -12.42 -22.54 16.93
C MET A 59 -11.76 -21.48 16.04
N ALA A 60 -12.51 -20.91 15.10
CA ALA A 60 -12.01 -19.84 14.23
C ALA A 60 -11.59 -18.61 15.04
N THR A 61 -12.42 -18.18 16.00
CA THR A 61 -12.10 -17.09 16.93
C THR A 61 -10.81 -17.36 17.68
N CYS A 62 -10.64 -18.55 18.26
CA CYS A 62 -9.41 -18.94 18.97
C CYS A 62 -8.17 -18.84 18.08
N ILE A 63 -8.24 -19.40 16.86
CA ILE A 63 -7.13 -19.40 15.90
C ILE A 63 -6.79 -17.95 15.50
N MET A 64 -7.80 -17.13 15.25
CA MET A 64 -7.62 -15.72 14.90
C MET A 64 -6.95 -14.96 16.04
N LEU A 65 -7.50 -15.03 17.26
CA LEU A 65 -6.95 -14.34 18.44
C LEU A 65 -5.52 -14.78 18.75
N ALA A 66 -5.21 -16.07 18.65
CA ALA A 66 -3.86 -16.60 18.86
C ALA A 66 -2.84 -16.09 17.83
N SER A 67 -3.31 -15.69 16.64
CA SER A 67 -2.48 -15.16 15.56
C SER A 67 -2.27 -13.63 15.65
N MET A 68 -2.96 -12.96 16.58
CA MET A 68 -2.89 -11.51 16.73
C MET A 68 -1.77 -11.06 17.67
N SER A 69 -1.41 -9.78 17.57
CA SER A 69 -0.59 -9.14 18.61
C SER A 69 -1.41 -8.97 19.91
N PRO A 70 -0.78 -8.93 21.09
CA PRO A 70 -1.51 -8.85 22.37
C PRO A 70 -2.50 -7.67 22.46
N LYS A 71 -2.14 -6.52 21.86
CA LYS A 71 -3.03 -5.35 21.83
C LYS A 71 -4.29 -5.62 21.03
N LEU A 72 -4.15 -6.23 19.86
CA LEU A 72 -5.27 -6.51 18.96
C LEU A 72 -6.11 -7.65 19.50
N GLN A 73 -5.48 -8.69 20.06
CA GLN A 73 -6.16 -9.79 20.76
C GLN A 73 -7.10 -9.25 21.83
N LYS A 74 -6.61 -8.41 22.75
CA LYS A 74 -7.41 -7.82 23.83
C LYS A 74 -8.63 -7.04 23.34
N GLN A 75 -8.54 -6.38 22.18
CA GLN A 75 -9.66 -5.62 21.60
C GLN A 75 -10.77 -6.51 21.05
N HIS A 76 -10.48 -7.78 20.76
CA HIS A 76 -11.34 -8.69 20.02
C HIS A 76 -11.73 -9.95 20.82
N GLU A 77 -11.30 -10.07 22.09
CA GLU A 77 -11.52 -11.25 22.95
C GLU A 77 -12.99 -11.65 23.14
N SER A 78 -13.91 -10.68 23.08
CA SER A 78 -15.34 -10.90 23.30
C SER A 78 -16.16 -10.97 22.01
N MET A 79 -15.52 -11.05 20.84
CA MET A 79 -16.17 -11.01 19.53
C MET A 79 -16.17 -12.39 18.89
N ASP A 80 -17.20 -12.68 18.08
CA ASP A 80 -17.24 -13.87 17.23
C ASP A 80 -16.35 -13.69 15.98
N ALA A 81 -16.08 -14.79 15.27
CA ALA A 81 -15.12 -14.80 14.17
C ALA A 81 -15.52 -13.85 13.04
N HIS A 82 -16.81 -13.80 12.69
CA HIS A 82 -17.34 -12.91 11.66
C HIS A 82 -17.17 -11.45 12.07
N THR A 83 -17.55 -11.08 13.30
CA THR A 83 -17.39 -9.71 13.83
C THR A 83 -15.93 -9.28 13.88
N ILE A 84 -15.02 -10.17 14.31
CA ILE A 84 -13.58 -9.90 14.28
C ILE A 84 -13.12 -9.60 12.87
N VAL A 85 -13.47 -10.46 11.90
CA VAL A 85 -13.10 -10.21 10.50
C VAL A 85 -13.62 -8.85 10.06
N TYR A 86 -14.90 -8.54 10.28
CA TYR A 86 -15.53 -7.27 9.93
C TYR A 86 -14.77 -6.06 10.50
N HIS A 87 -14.50 -6.06 11.81
CA HIS A 87 -13.77 -4.97 12.48
C HIS A 87 -12.35 -4.80 11.92
N LEU A 88 -11.64 -5.91 11.70
CA LEU A 88 -10.34 -5.86 11.06
C LEU A 88 -10.44 -5.31 9.64
N ARG A 89 -11.51 -5.66 8.89
CA ARG A 89 -11.72 -5.14 7.54
C ARG A 89 -11.76 -3.61 7.56
N GLU A 90 -12.63 -3.05 8.40
CA GLU A 90 -12.79 -1.61 8.53
C GLU A 90 -11.50 -0.93 8.98
N LEU A 91 -10.83 -1.45 10.02
CA LEU A 91 -9.58 -0.88 10.52
C LEU A 91 -8.47 -0.87 9.47
N PHE A 92 -8.29 -1.97 8.74
CA PHE A 92 -7.24 -2.06 7.72
C PHE A 92 -7.59 -1.28 6.45
N ASP A 93 -8.86 -1.20 6.07
CA ASP A 93 -9.31 -0.36 4.97
C ASP A 93 -9.15 1.13 5.31
N GLU A 94 -9.47 1.55 6.53
CA GLU A 94 -9.25 2.92 7.00
C GLU A 94 -7.75 3.24 7.05
N GLN A 95 -6.93 2.32 7.56
CA GLN A 95 -5.48 2.47 7.58
C GLN A 95 -4.90 2.57 6.16
N ALA A 96 -5.32 1.69 5.25
CA ALA A 96 -4.88 1.71 3.86
C ALA A 96 -5.34 2.99 3.14
N ARG A 97 -6.56 3.46 3.42
CA ARG A 97 -7.08 4.71 2.87
C ARG A 97 -6.31 5.92 3.39
N SER A 98 -6.03 5.97 4.68
CA SER A 98 -5.22 7.00 5.32
C SER A 98 -3.80 7.00 4.74
N GLU A 99 -3.16 5.84 4.65
CA GLU A 99 -1.82 5.75 4.09
C GLU A 99 -1.76 6.13 2.60
N ARG A 100 -2.78 5.75 1.81
CA ARG A 100 -2.90 6.17 0.41
C ARG A 100 -3.06 7.68 0.31
N PHE A 101 -3.83 8.30 1.19
CA PHE A 101 -3.98 9.75 1.26
C PHE A 101 -2.65 10.44 1.59
N GLU A 102 -1.95 9.99 2.63
CA GLU A 102 -0.64 10.53 3.04
C GLU A 102 0.39 10.42 1.90
N THR A 103 0.50 9.25 1.29
CA THR A 103 1.42 8.99 0.18
C THR A 103 1.07 9.85 -1.04
N SER A 104 -0.22 9.97 -1.37
CA SER A 104 -0.68 10.85 -2.44
C SER A 104 -0.32 12.30 -2.15
N ARG A 105 -0.59 12.78 -0.93
CA ARG A 105 -0.24 14.15 -0.53
C ARG A 105 1.26 14.39 -0.74
N LEU A 106 2.11 13.50 -0.22
CA LEU A 106 3.56 13.61 -0.41
C LEU A 106 3.94 13.63 -1.89
N LEU A 107 3.36 12.76 -2.72
CA LEU A 107 3.64 12.72 -4.14
C LEU A 107 3.28 14.04 -4.85
N PHE A 108 2.09 14.60 -4.58
CA PHE A 108 1.63 15.82 -5.25
C PHE A 108 2.28 17.10 -4.71
N THR A 109 2.73 17.12 -3.45
CA THR A 109 3.33 18.32 -2.84
C THR A 109 4.86 18.34 -2.87
N THR A 110 5.53 17.22 -3.11
CA THR A 110 7.00 17.17 -3.09
C THR A 110 7.58 17.86 -4.33
N LYS A 111 8.32 18.93 -4.08
CA LYS A 111 9.17 19.62 -5.07
C LYS A 111 10.64 19.39 -4.73
N MET A 112 11.47 19.36 -5.76
CA MET A 112 12.91 19.29 -5.61
C MET A 112 13.42 20.59 -5.02
N THR A 113 14.17 20.51 -3.92
CA THR A 113 14.84 21.67 -3.33
C THR A 113 15.97 22.14 -4.25
N PRO A 114 16.07 23.44 -4.59
CA PRO A 114 17.18 23.96 -5.38
C PRO A 114 18.56 23.57 -4.81
N GLY A 115 19.48 23.17 -5.68
CA GLY A 115 20.84 22.77 -5.30
C GLY A 115 20.99 21.34 -4.75
N THR A 116 19.90 20.60 -4.58
CA THR A 116 19.96 19.17 -4.20
C THR A 116 20.09 18.24 -5.41
N SER A 117 20.23 16.93 -5.20
CA SER A 117 20.35 15.95 -6.29
C SER A 117 19.00 15.64 -6.93
N ALA A 118 18.90 15.81 -8.25
CA ALA A 118 17.71 15.45 -9.00
C ALA A 118 17.49 13.94 -9.03
N VAL A 119 18.58 13.16 -9.02
CA VAL A 119 18.52 11.69 -8.91
C VAL A 119 17.87 11.26 -7.60
N GLN A 120 18.27 11.85 -6.46
CA GLN A 120 17.68 11.53 -5.16
C GLN A 120 16.21 11.94 -5.09
N TYR A 121 15.87 13.10 -5.64
CA TYR A 121 14.48 13.54 -5.75
C TYR A 121 13.62 12.55 -6.56
N ALA A 122 14.08 12.16 -7.75
CA ALA A 122 13.34 11.23 -8.62
C ALA A 122 13.19 9.84 -7.99
N LEU A 123 14.21 9.33 -7.28
CA LEU A 123 14.11 8.08 -6.53
C LEU A 123 13.07 8.17 -5.40
N LYS A 124 13.02 9.29 -4.68
CA LYS A 124 12.02 9.53 -3.63
C LYS A 124 10.61 9.55 -4.21
N MET A 125 10.40 10.22 -5.34
CA MET A 125 9.12 10.24 -6.05
C MET A 125 8.71 8.84 -6.54
N ASN A 126 9.65 8.07 -7.10
CA ASN A 126 9.41 6.67 -7.50
C ASN A 126 8.98 5.82 -6.31
N GLY A 127 9.60 5.99 -5.14
CA GLY A 127 9.20 5.28 -3.92
C GLY A 127 7.76 5.58 -3.48
N TYR A 128 7.27 6.82 -3.68
CA TYR A 128 5.86 7.14 -3.44
C TYR A 128 4.93 6.45 -4.43
N ILE A 129 5.30 6.41 -5.71
CA ILE A 129 4.52 5.75 -6.77
C ILE A 129 4.43 4.24 -6.50
N GLU A 130 5.56 3.60 -6.20
CA GLU A 130 5.61 2.18 -5.81
C GLU A 130 4.78 1.90 -4.56
N ARG A 131 4.80 2.80 -3.57
CA ARG A 131 3.97 2.67 -2.37
C ARG A 131 2.49 2.73 -2.69
N LEU A 132 2.06 3.60 -3.60
CA LEU A 132 0.67 3.66 -4.07
C LEU A 132 0.26 2.36 -4.78
N VAL A 133 1.13 1.77 -5.59
CA VAL A 133 0.88 0.47 -6.25
C VAL A 133 0.67 -0.63 -5.22
N VAL A 134 1.52 -0.69 -4.18
CA VAL A 134 1.35 -1.63 -3.06
C VAL A 134 0.02 -1.43 -2.32
N LEU A 135 -0.43 -0.18 -2.21
CA LEU A 135 -1.73 0.19 -1.63
C LEU A 135 -2.91 0.00 -2.60
N GLY A 136 -2.71 -0.67 -3.74
CA GLY A 136 -3.75 -0.99 -4.72
C GLY A 136 -4.17 0.16 -5.62
N PHE A 137 -3.39 1.24 -5.68
CA PHE A 137 -3.61 2.35 -6.60
C PHE A 137 -2.61 2.29 -7.74
N VAL A 138 -3.10 2.01 -8.95
CA VAL A 138 -2.28 2.00 -10.16
C VAL A 138 -2.28 3.41 -10.75
N MET A 139 -1.09 3.99 -10.89
CA MET A 139 -0.89 5.25 -11.57
C MET A 139 -0.46 5.01 -13.01
N ASP A 140 -0.98 5.83 -13.92
CA ASP A 140 -0.49 5.87 -15.29
C ASP A 140 1.01 6.23 -15.35
N TYR A 141 1.74 5.61 -16.27
CA TYR A 141 3.19 5.77 -16.34
C TYR A 141 3.59 7.15 -16.86
N GLU A 142 2.81 7.76 -17.76
CA GLU A 142 3.07 9.11 -18.28
C GLU A 142 2.84 10.13 -17.18
N LEU A 143 1.72 10.00 -16.44
CA LEU A 143 1.45 10.85 -15.29
C LEU A 143 2.57 10.74 -14.22
N SER A 144 3.08 9.54 -14.00
CA SER A 144 4.18 9.30 -13.05
C SER A 144 5.44 10.09 -13.43
N ILE A 145 5.79 10.09 -14.72
CA ILE A 145 6.93 10.84 -15.27
C ILE A 145 6.67 12.34 -15.18
N ASP A 146 5.48 12.79 -15.59
CA ASP A 146 5.10 14.20 -15.57
C ASP A 146 5.17 14.79 -14.16
N LEU A 147 4.71 14.05 -13.15
CA LEU A 147 4.80 14.47 -11.75
C LEU A 147 6.24 14.65 -11.28
N ILE A 148 7.16 13.78 -11.70
CA ILE A 148 8.59 13.94 -11.42
C ILE A 148 9.12 15.18 -12.13
N LEU A 149 8.87 15.34 -13.43
CA LEU A 149 9.39 16.45 -14.22
C LEU A 149 8.89 17.82 -13.73
N VAL A 150 7.60 17.94 -13.42
CA VAL A 150 6.95 19.17 -12.93
C VAL A 150 7.45 19.57 -11.54
N GLY A 151 8.05 18.64 -10.79
CA GLY A 151 8.61 18.94 -9.48
C GLY A 151 10.10 19.24 -9.45
N LEU A 152 10.81 19.11 -10.57
CA LEU A 152 12.22 19.50 -10.66
C LEU A 152 12.40 21.01 -10.43
N SER A 153 13.58 21.40 -9.94
CA SER A 153 13.94 22.81 -9.77
C SER A 153 14.23 23.48 -11.11
N ASP A 154 14.10 24.81 -11.18
CA ASP A 154 14.28 25.60 -12.40
C ASP A 154 15.65 25.43 -13.09
N SER A 155 16.68 25.02 -12.33
CA SER A 155 17.99 24.65 -12.86
C SER A 155 17.95 23.49 -13.88
N TYR A 156 16.87 22.69 -13.90
CA TYR A 156 16.64 21.60 -14.84
C TYR A 156 15.64 21.97 -15.94
N SER A 157 15.22 23.23 -16.07
CA SER A 157 14.27 23.68 -17.11
C SER A 157 14.68 23.27 -18.53
N GLN A 158 15.95 23.44 -18.90
CA GLN A 158 16.48 23.02 -20.21
C GLN A 158 16.41 21.50 -20.41
N PHE A 159 16.69 20.73 -19.35
CA PHE A 159 16.51 19.28 -19.39
C PHE A 159 15.05 18.90 -19.65
N VAL A 160 14.09 19.53 -18.95
CA VAL A 160 12.65 19.25 -19.10
C VAL A 160 12.17 19.59 -20.52
N LEU A 161 12.59 20.73 -21.07
CA LEU A 161 12.27 21.10 -22.46
C LEU A 161 12.81 20.08 -23.45
N ASN A 162 14.09 19.71 -23.33
CA ASN A 162 14.71 18.72 -24.20
C ASN A 162 14.06 17.34 -24.07
N TYR A 163 13.65 16.94 -22.88
CA TYR A 163 12.95 15.68 -22.64
C TYR A 163 11.60 15.67 -23.37
N ARG A 164 10.77 16.71 -23.18
CA ARG A 164 9.45 16.83 -23.82
C ARG A 164 9.50 16.86 -25.34
N MET A 165 10.57 17.43 -25.91
CA MET A 165 10.72 17.54 -27.37
C MET A 165 11.20 16.24 -28.03
N ASN A 166 11.91 15.38 -27.30
CA ASN A 166 12.66 14.27 -27.91
C ASN A 166 12.23 12.87 -27.47
N GLN A 167 11.41 12.72 -26.42
CA GLN A 167 11.07 11.41 -25.86
C GLN A 167 9.58 11.11 -25.95
N ILE A 168 9.27 9.96 -26.55
CA ILE A 168 7.90 9.48 -26.77
C ILE A 168 7.47 8.48 -25.67
N SER A 169 8.42 7.74 -25.07
CA SER A 169 8.17 6.84 -23.96
C SER A 169 9.46 6.50 -23.22
N THR A 170 9.50 6.67 -21.90
CA THR A 170 10.67 6.38 -21.06
C THR A 170 10.21 5.76 -19.76
N THR A 171 10.91 4.78 -19.22
CA THR A 171 10.64 4.29 -17.86
C THR A 171 11.15 5.27 -16.81
N ILE A 172 10.64 5.21 -15.57
CA ILE A 172 11.17 6.03 -14.46
C ILE A 172 12.67 5.75 -14.22
N HIS A 173 13.12 4.50 -14.40
CA HIS A 173 14.53 4.15 -14.28
C HIS A 173 15.41 4.82 -15.35
N GLU A 174 14.94 4.83 -16.60
CA GLU A 174 15.63 5.54 -17.68
C GLU A 174 15.63 7.05 -17.45
N LEU A 175 14.52 7.63 -16.98
CA LEU A 175 14.45 9.03 -16.57
C LEU A 175 15.50 9.36 -15.50
N ILE A 176 15.64 8.50 -14.48
CA ILE A 176 16.66 8.67 -13.43
C ILE A 176 18.07 8.65 -14.01
N ASN A 177 18.36 7.78 -14.98
CA ASN A 177 19.66 7.73 -15.65
C ASN A 177 19.94 9.00 -16.47
N LEU A 178 18.91 9.54 -17.15
CA LEU A 178 19.02 10.79 -17.88
C LEU A 178 19.26 11.99 -16.94
N LEU A 179 18.54 12.03 -15.81
CA LEU A 179 18.74 13.03 -14.77
C LEU A 179 20.15 12.96 -14.18
N LYS A 180 20.71 11.75 -14.00
CA LYS A 180 22.10 11.57 -13.55
C LYS A 180 23.10 12.23 -14.50
N THR A 181 22.92 12.07 -15.81
CA THR A 181 23.77 12.70 -16.83
C THR A 181 23.62 14.23 -16.81
N ALA A 182 22.39 14.73 -16.73
CA ALA A 182 22.11 16.17 -16.66
C ALA A 182 22.70 16.81 -15.39
N GLU A 183 22.54 16.16 -14.23
CA GLU A 183 23.08 16.61 -12.95
C GLU A 183 24.61 16.73 -12.99
N GLN A 184 25.30 15.80 -13.67
CA GLN A 184 26.76 15.87 -13.86
C GLN A 184 27.19 17.01 -14.77
N ALA A 185 26.43 17.29 -15.84
CA ALA A 185 26.70 18.41 -16.74
C ALA A 185 26.56 19.75 -16.02
N ILE A 186 25.44 19.95 -15.30
CA ILE A 186 25.17 21.17 -14.53
C ILE A 186 26.28 21.42 -13.48
N LYS A 187 26.75 20.37 -12.78
CA LYS A 187 27.85 20.48 -11.81
C LYS A 187 29.19 20.85 -12.44
N LYS A 188 29.41 20.53 -13.72
CA LYS A 188 30.63 20.93 -14.45
C LYS A 188 30.55 22.39 -14.86
N ASP A 189 29.42 22.82 -15.39
CA ASP A 189 29.20 24.20 -15.81
C ASP A 189 29.29 25.18 -14.63
N SER A 190 28.72 24.82 -13.48
CA SER A 190 28.82 25.64 -12.27
C SER A 190 30.27 25.82 -11.78
N LYS A 191 31.12 24.80 -11.96
CA LYS A 191 32.55 24.88 -11.61
C LYS A 191 33.33 25.74 -12.60
N ALA A 192 33.00 25.66 -13.89
CA ALA A 192 33.64 26.45 -14.92
C ALA A 192 33.38 27.96 -14.72
N VAL A 193 32.16 28.35 -14.38
CA VAL A 193 31.79 29.76 -14.10
C VAL A 193 32.60 30.34 -12.93
N LEU A 194 32.73 29.60 -11.82
CA LEU A 194 33.47 30.08 -10.64
C LEU A 194 34.97 30.33 -10.93
N VAL A 195 35.59 29.55 -11.82
CA VAL A 195 37.01 29.72 -12.16
C VAL A 195 37.23 31.00 -12.98
N VAL A 196 36.27 31.39 -13.82
CA VAL A 196 36.35 32.61 -14.63
C VAL A 196 36.23 33.87 -13.75
N ASP A 197 35.32 33.87 -12.76
CA ASP A 197 35.12 35.02 -11.87
C ASP A 197 36.28 35.23 -10.88
N SER A 198 37.01 34.17 -10.51
CA SER A 198 38.20 34.27 -9.65
C SER A 198 39.49 34.71 -10.37
N SER A 199 39.43 34.92 -11.68
CA SER A 199 40.58 35.30 -12.52
C SER A 199 40.53 36.75 -13.02
N SER A 200 39.64 37.59 -12.47
CA SER A 200 39.46 39.01 -12.84
C SER A 200 39.92 39.97 -11.74
#